data_AF-C9LFX9-F1
#
_entry.id   AF-C9LFX9-F1
#
_cell.length_a   1.000
_cell.length_b   1.000
_cell.length_c   1.000
_cell.angle_alpha   90.00
_cell.angle_beta   90.00
_cell.angle_gamma   90.00
#
_symmetry.space_group_name_H-M   'P 1'
#
loop_
_entity.id
_entity.type
_entity.pdbx_description
1 polymer ?
#
loop_
_entity_poly.entity_id
_entity_poly.type
_entity_poly.pdbx_seq_one_letter_code
_entity_poly.pdbx_strand_id
1 'polypeptide(L)' 'MKEKNLIKSLEYRIKRYQSVGNGPMCQNLRYELGKLLSANDMTD' A
#
# COMPACT_ATOMS: atom_id res chain seq x y z
N MET A 1 -6.88 -4.37 -13.50
CA MET A 1 -6.04 -5.55 -13.15
C MET A 1 -4.64 -5.15 -12.66
N LYS A 2 -3.96 -4.20 -13.32
CA LYS A 2 -2.65 -3.67 -12.87
C LYS A 2 -2.71 -2.99 -11.49
N GLU A 3 -3.71 -2.16 -11.21
CA GLU A 3 -3.87 -1.48 -9.90
C GLU A 3 -4.16 -2.45 -8.76
N LYS A 4 -5.04 -3.44 -8.96
CA LYS A 4 -5.30 -4.50 -7.97
C LYS A 4 -4.01 -5.28 -7.62
N ASN A 5 -3.11 -5.48 -8.59
CA ASN A 5 -1.82 -6.12 -8.35
C ASN A 5 -0.85 -5.21 -7.59
N LEU A 6 -0.89 -3.90 -7.85
CA LEU A 6 -0.08 -2.91 -7.13
C LEU A 6 -0.51 -2.78 -5.67
N ILE A 7 -1.82 -2.73 -5.40
CA ILE A 7 -2.40 -2.73 -4.04
C ILE A 7 -1.92 -3.96 -3.26
N LYS A 8 -2.07 -5.17 -3.82
CA LYS A 8 -1.62 -6.41 -3.17
C LYS A 8 -0.11 -6.41 -2.89
N SER A 9 0.70 -5.86 -3.80
CA SER A 9 2.15 -5.73 -3.61
C SER A 9 2.49 -4.80 -2.45
N LEU A 10 1.81 -3.65 -2.35
CA LEU A 10 2.01 -2.68 -1.27
C LEU A 10 1.60 -3.27 0.08
N GLU A 11 0.45 -3.94 0.17
CA GLU A 11 0.01 -4.64 1.39
C GLU A 11 1.00 -5.71 1.84
N TYR A 12 1.55 -6.48 0.91
CA TYR A 12 2.58 -7.49 1.20
C TYR A 12 3.85 -6.84 1.78
N ARG A 13 4.33 -5.76 1.16
CA ARG A 13 5.53 -5.03 1.63
C ARG A 13 5.31 -4.44 3.02
N ILE A 14 4.14 -3.83 3.27
CA ILE A 14 3.78 -3.31 4.60
C ILE A 14 3.87 -4.42 5.65
N LYS A 15 3.27 -5.59 5.40
CA LYS A 15 3.33 -6.72 6.35
C LYS A 15 4.76 -7.17 6.64
N ARG A 16 5.63 -7.23 5.62
CA ARG A 16 7.04 -7.61 5.77
C ARG A 16 7.84 -6.58 6.56
N TYR A 17 7.65 -5.28 6.31
CA TYR A 17 8.34 -4.24 7.05
C TYR A 17 7.82 -4.10 8.49
N GLN A 18 6.53 -4.37 8.70
CA GLN A 18 5.94 -4.39 10.02
C GLN A 18 6.52 -5.52 10.88
N SER A 19 6.73 -6.72 10.31
CA SER A 19 7.29 -7.86 11.05
C SER A 19 8.75 -7.65 11.49
N VAL A 20 9.49 -6.76 10.82
CA VAL A 20 10.89 -6.43 11.19
C VAL A 20 11.01 -5.10 11.92
N GLY A 21 9.90 -4.47 12.31
CA GLY A 21 9.90 -3.22 13.06
C GLY A 21 10.27 -1.96 12.26
N ASN A 22 10.24 -2.02 10.93
CA ASN A 22 10.56 -0.86 10.08
C ASN A 22 9.33 0.06 9.90
N GLY A 23 9.00 0.78 10.97
CA GLY A 23 7.90 1.74 11.02
C GLY A 23 7.93 2.83 9.93
N PRO A 24 9.07 3.50 9.67
CA PRO A 24 9.15 4.52 8.63
C PRO A 24 8.78 4.00 7.24
N MET A 25 9.26 2.82 6.85
CA MET A 25 8.93 2.23 5.55
C MET A 25 7.44 1.85 5.47
N CYS A 26 6.87 1.32 6.56
CA CYS A 26 5.43 1.05 6.63
C CYS A 26 4.58 2.31 6.42
N GLN A 27 4.97 3.45 7.00
CA GLN A 27 4.25 4.71 6.83
C GLN A 27 4.29 5.19 5.38
N ASN A 28 5.47 5.16 4.75
CA ASN A 28 5.62 5.53 3.34
C ASN A 28 4.75 4.67 2.42
N LEU A 29 4.76 3.35 2.61
CA LEU A 29 3.96 2.42 1.80
C LEU A 29 2.45 2.57 2.06
N ARG A 30 2.04 2.87 3.30
CA ARG A 30 0.64 3.17 3.64
C ARG A 30 0.16 4.46 2.97
N TYR A 31 1.00 5.48 2.88
CA TYR A 31 0.67 6.71 2.18
C TYR A 31 0.45 6.46 0.67
N GLU A 32 1.34 5.70 0.03
CA GLU A 32 1.19 5.32 -1.39
C GLU A 32 -0.08 4.49 -1.61
N LEU A 33 -0.35 3.52 -0.73
CA LEU A 33 -1.56 2.71 -0.76
C LEU A 33 -2.82 3.58 -0.63
N GLY A 34 -2.82 4.55 0.30
CA GLY A 34 -3.93 5.49 0.48
C GLY A 34 -4.22 6.31 -0.78
N LYS A 35 -3.18 6.82 -1.46
CA LYS A 35 -3.36 7.56 -2.72
C LYS A 35 -3.98 6.71 -3.82
N LEU A 36 -3.58 5.43 -3.92
CA LEU A 36 -4.12 4.51 -4.93
C LEU A 36 -5.58 4.15 -4.63
N LEU A 37 -5.92 3.92 -3.36
CA LEU A 37 -7.29 3.65 -2.96
C LEU A 37 -8.20 4.86 -3.21
N SER A 38 -7.77 6.07 -2.83
CA SER A 38 -8.53 7.29 -3.11
C SER A 38 -8.70 7.56 -4.60
N ALA A 39 -7.71 7.25 -5.43
CA ALA A 39 -7.83 7.38 -6.88
C ALA A 39 -8.83 6.37 -7.46
N ASN A 40 -8.89 5.16 -6.89
CA ASN A 40 -9.77 4.09 -7.34
C ASN A 40 -11.22 4.25 -6.82
N ASP A 41 -11.43 4.83 -5.63
CA ASP A 41 -12.75 5.12 -5.06
C ASP A 41 -13.44 6.32 -5.73
N MET A 42 -12.69 7.19 -6.43
CA MET A 42 -13.27 8.28 -7.24
C MET A 42 -13.71 7.82 -8.64
N THR A 43 -13.56 6.54 -8.98
CA THR A 43 -13.84 5.98 -10.32
C THR A 43 -14.99 4.97 -10.37
N ASP A 44 -15.82 4.89 -9.33
CA ASP A 44 -17.07 4.11 -9.31
C ASP A 44 -18.31 5.02 -9.23
#